data_AF-A0A661B277-F1
#
_entry.id   AF-A0A661B277-F1
#
_cell.length_a   1.000
_cell.length_b   1.000
_cell.length_c   1.000
_cell.angle_alpha   90.00
_cell.angle_beta   90.00
_cell.angle_gamma   90.00
#
_symmetry.space_group_name_H-M   'P 1'
#
loop_
_entity.id
_entity.type
_entity.pdbx_description
1 polymer ?
#
loop_
_entity_poly.entity_id
_entity_poly.type
_entity_poly.pdbx_seq_one_letter_code
_entity_poly.pdbx_strand_id
1 'polypeptide(L)'
;STQKILNAAGPWAREVANMVGVDIPTHPERHQIMVTEPVAPLFDTMVISFQIGIYVQQVPHGSFVLGIGEKEEPSHNINSTWQFLEHITGELVRILPIMANLRVVRQWAGSYTKTPDSAPILGEHPEVPNFFMAVGFSGHGFMVAPMTARVTAQMMLGQRPEIDVSPLFLDRFERGELIVEPSVVG
;
A
#
# COMPACT_ATOMS: atom_id res chain seq x y z
N SER A 1 23.03 -9.64 -20.86
CA SER A 1 21.65 -10.01 -21.22
C SER A 1 21.00 -10.62 -19.99
N THR A 2 19.83 -10.15 -19.56
CA THR A 2 19.06 -10.79 -18.48
C THR A 2 17.96 -11.63 -19.10
N GLN A 3 17.69 -12.82 -18.55
CA GLN A 3 16.70 -13.74 -19.12
C GLN A 3 15.29 -13.50 -18.56
N LYS A 4 15.16 -12.89 -17.38
CA LYS A 4 13.88 -12.58 -16.71
C LYS A 4 13.97 -11.25 -15.98
N ILE A 5 12.88 -10.48 -15.97
CA ILE A 5 12.78 -9.16 -15.35
C ILE A 5 11.57 -9.17 -14.42
N LEU A 6 11.71 -8.56 -13.23
CA LEU A 6 10.61 -8.32 -12.30
C LEU A 6 10.40 -6.81 -12.14
N ASN A 7 9.21 -6.34 -12.48
CA ASN A 7 8.73 -5.03 -12.10
C ASN A 7 8.21 -5.08 -10.66
N ALA A 8 8.98 -4.50 -9.75
CA ALA A 8 8.62 -4.27 -8.35
C ALA A 8 8.83 -2.79 -7.98
N ALA A 9 8.60 -1.88 -8.94
CA ALA A 9 8.97 -0.47 -8.84
C ALA A 9 7.97 0.41 -8.07
N GLY A 10 7.04 -0.20 -7.31
CA GLY A 10 6.07 0.52 -6.47
C GLY A 10 5.33 1.63 -7.26
N PRO A 11 5.37 2.90 -6.79
CA PRO A 11 4.69 4.02 -7.45
C PRO A 11 5.02 4.22 -8.93
N TRP A 12 6.20 3.76 -9.37
CA TRP A 12 6.68 3.88 -10.75
C TRP A 12 6.42 2.64 -11.61
N ALA A 13 5.59 1.72 -11.13
CA ALA A 13 5.30 0.45 -11.81
C ALA A 13 4.79 0.66 -13.24
N ARG A 14 3.91 1.64 -13.45
CA ARG A 14 3.35 1.96 -14.78
C ARG A 14 4.41 2.48 -15.72
N GLU A 15 5.27 3.37 -15.26
CA GLU A 15 6.37 3.95 -16.02
C GLU A 15 7.38 2.87 -16.42
N VAL A 16 7.67 1.92 -15.54
CA VAL A 16 8.55 0.78 -15.86
C VAL A 16 7.90 -0.15 -16.88
N ALA A 17 6.58 -0.40 -16.80
CA ALA A 17 5.86 -1.16 -17.82
C ALA A 17 5.89 -0.47 -19.19
N ASN A 18 5.73 0.86 -19.22
CA ASN A 18 5.81 1.65 -20.45
C ASN A 18 7.18 1.52 -21.15
N MET A 19 8.28 1.31 -20.41
CA MET A 19 9.62 1.10 -20.98
C MET A 19 9.72 -0.18 -21.81
N VAL A 20 8.86 -1.17 -21.56
CA VAL A 20 8.78 -2.42 -22.33
C VAL A 20 7.57 -2.46 -23.28
N GLY A 21 6.89 -1.33 -23.47
CA GLY A 21 5.84 -1.15 -24.47
C GLY A 21 4.43 -1.57 -24.04
N VAL A 22 4.17 -1.75 -22.75
CA VAL A 22 2.85 -2.14 -22.22
C VAL A 22 2.37 -1.21 -21.11
N ASP A 23 1.04 -1.08 -20.98
CA ASP A 23 0.42 -0.29 -19.91
C ASP A 23 -0.14 -1.22 -18.83
N ILE A 24 -0.15 -0.73 -17.58
CA ILE A 24 -0.78 -1.43 -16.47
C ILE A 24 -1.65 -0.46 -15.67
N PRO A 25 -2.81 -0.91 -15.14
CA PRO A 25 -3.76 -0.05 -14.47
C PRO A 25 -3.31 0.25 -13.03
N THR A 26 -2.18 0.94 -12.89
CA THR A 26 -1.67 1.38 -11.58
C THR A 26 -1.46 2.88 -11.57
N HIS A 27 -1.65 3.51 -10.42
CA HIS A 27 -1.32 4.92 -10.24
C HIS A 27 -0.79 5.19 -8.83
N PRO A 28 0.11 6.18 -8.68
CA PRO A 28 0.57 6.62 -7.38
C PRO A 28 -0.49 7.51 -6.71
N GLU A 29 -0.79 7.24 -5.44
CA GLU A 29 -1.68 8.05 -4.61
C GLU A 29 -0.94 8.43 -3.33
N ARG A 30 -0.98 9.71 -2.95
CA ARG A 30 -0.24 10.20 -1.78
C ARG A 30 -0.99 9.82 -0.50
N HIS A 31 -0.27 9.28 0.48
CA HIS A 31 -0.78 8.94 1.81
C HIS A 31 0.14 9.52 2.88
N GLN A 32 -0.44 10.04 3.95
CA GLN A 32 0.28 10.80 4.97
C GLN A 32 0.21 10.12 6.34
N ILE A 33 1.30 10.25 7.10
CA ILE A 33 1.47 9.60 8.40
C ILE A 33 2.05 10.62 9.38
N MET A 34 1.64 10.54 10.65
CA MET A 34 2.27 11.23 11.76
C MET A 34 2.75 10.27 12.85
N VAL A 35 3.71 10.72 13.64
CA VAL A 35 4.23 10.01 14.81
C VAL A 35 4.25 10.91 16.04
N THR A 36 3.88 10.37 17.19
CA THR A 36 3.86 11.09 18.47
C THR A 36 5.18 10.93 19.23
N GLU A 37 5.34 11.71 20.30
CA GLU A 37 6.34 11.41 21.33
C GLU A 37 6.08 10.03 21.96
N PRO A 38 7.13 9.35 22.44
CA PRO A 38 6.99 8.04 23.06
C PRO A 38 6.39 8.16 24.46
N VAL A 39 5.47 7.25 24.79
CA VAL A 39 4.88 7.11 26.13
C VAL A 39 4.89 5.65 26.57
N ALA A 40 4.55 5.40 27.84
CA ALA A 40 4.37 4.05 28.34
C ALA A 40 3.32 3.28 27.50
N PRO A 41 3.41 1.94 27.40
CA PRO A 41 2.42 1.14 26.71
C PRO A 41 0.99 1.43 27.20
N LEU A 42 0.11 1.78 26.28
CA LEU A 42 -1.31 2.07 26.51
C LEU A 42 -2.20 0.95 25.95
N PHE A 43 -1.89 0.49 24.73
CA PHE A 43 -2.55 -0.65 24.08
C PHE A 43 -1.59 -1.33 23.10
N ASP A 44 -1.75 -2.64 22.91
CA ASP A 44 -0.92 -3.50 22.06
C ASP A 44 -1.53 -3.77 20.68
N THR A 45 -2.80 -3.41 20.48
CA THR A 45 -3.56 -3.62 19.24
C THR A 45 -3.55 -2.42 18.31
N MET A 46 -3.68 -2.68 17.01
CA MET A 46 -3.95 -1.64 16.02
C MET A 46 -5.42 -1.25 16.12
N VAL A 47 -5.68 0.03 16.33
CA VAL A 47 -7.05 0.59 16.31
C VAL A 47 -7.32 1.07 14.89
N ILE A 48 -8.40 0.59 14.29
CA ILE A 48 -8.86 1.01 12.96
C ILE A 48 -10.33 1.45 13.07
N SER A 49 -10.65 2.61 12.50
CA SER A 49 -12.04 3.05 12.30
C SER A 49 -12.31 3.23 10.82
N PHE A 50 -13.07 2.32 10.21
CA PHE A 50 -13.45 2.41 8.79
C PHE A 50 -14.37 3.60 8.49
N GLN A 51 -15.16 4.05 9.47
CA GLN A 51 -16.06 5.19 9.29
C GLN A 51 -15.28 6.51 9.10
N ILE A 52 -14.11 6.62 9.74
CA ILE A 52 -13.26 7.82 9.73
C ILE A 52 -12.06 7.61 8.80
N GLY A 53 -11.70 6.36 8.49
CA GLY A 53 -10.52 6.02 7.72
C GLY A 53 -9.22 6.10 8.52
N ILE A 54 -9.26 6.14 9.85
CA ILE A 54 -8.06 6.31 10.70
C ILE A 54 -7.54 4.96 11.20
N TYR A 55 -6.22 4.82 11.25
CA TYR A 55 -5.52 3.71 11.90
C TYR A 55 -4.44 4.22 12.84
N VAL A 56 -4.29 3.57 13.99
CA VAL A 56 -3.36 3.95 15.06
C VAL A 56 -2.70 2.71 15.63
N GLN A 57 -1.37 2.72 15.72
CA GLN A 57 -0.59 1.65 16.34
C GLN A 57 0.47 2.24 17.27
N GLN A 58 0.53 1.75 18.51
CA GLN A 58 1.70 1.98 19.37
C GLN A 58 2.83 1.04 18.96
N VAL A 59 4.00 1.58 18.63
CA VAL A 59 5.19 0.79 18.29
C VAL A 59 6.01 0.47 19.55
N PRO A 60 6.88 -0.57 19.53
CA PRO A 60 7.57 -1.04 20.74
C PRO A 60 8.38 0.01 21.51
N HIS A 61 8.83 1.09 20.84
CA HIS A 61 9.56 2.18 21.50
C HIS A 61 8.64 3.24 22.15
N GLY A 62 7.32 3.04 22.13
CA GLY A 62 6.33 3.82 22.87
C GLY A 62 5.59 4.90 22.07
N SER A 63 6.05 5.28 20.88
CA SER A 63 5.33 6.25 20.04
C SER A 63 4.12 5.63 19.38
N PHE A 64 3.16 6.47 18.99
CA PHE A 64 2.07 6.08 18.10
C PHE A 64 2.40 6.46 16.67
N VAL A 65 2.13 5.56 15.73
CA VAL A 65 2.13 5.81 14.29
C VAL A 65 0.67 5.84 13.83
N LEU A 66 0.30 6.92 13.14
CA LEU A 66 -1.07 7.19 12.75
C LEU A 66 -1.17 7.63 11.30
N GLY A 67 -2.19 7.16 10.60
CA GLY A 67 -2.58 7.69 9.30
C GLY A 67 -4.09 7.74 9.18
N ILE A 68 -4.56 8.53 8.22
CA ILE A 68 -5.97 8.62 7.85
C ILE A 68 -6.07 8.51 6.33
N GLY A 69 -7.03 7.72 5.86
CA GLY A 69 -7.30 7.54 4.44
C GLY A 69 -7.95 8.79 3.88
N GLU A 70 -7.19 9.56 3.10
CA GLU A 70 -7.69 10.64 2.27
C GLU A 70 -7.50 10.26 0.80
N LYS A 71 -8.57 10.34 0.02
CA LYS A 71 -8.48 10.15 -1.42
C LYS A 71 -7.83 11.38 -2.05
N GLU A 72 -6.72 11.16 -2.76
CA GLU A 72 -6.00 12.20 -3.48
C GLU A 72 -5.95 11.88 -4.98
N GLU A 73 -5.80 12.93 -5.80
CA GLU A 73 -5.58 12.75 -7.23
C GLU A 73 -4.22 12.06 -7.49
N PRO A 74 -4.12 11.24 -8.56
CA PRO A 74 -2.88 10.55 -8.89
C PRO A 74 -1.67 11.48 -8.98
N SER A 75 -0.63 11.20 -8.20
CA SER A 75 0.57 12.05 -8.13
C SER A 75 1.78 11.34 -7.53
N HIS A 76 2.97 11.69 -8.02
CA HIS A 76 4.25 11.33 -7.39
C HIS A 76 4.64 12.26 -6.23
N ASN A 77 3.76 13.19 -5.83
CA ASN A 77 4.00 14.07 -4.70
C ASN A 77 4.12 13.27 -3.39
N ILE A 78 5.16 13.54 -2.62
CA ILE A 78 5.41 12.95 -1.29
C ILE A 78 5.67 14.00 -0.21
N ASN A 79 5.26 15.25 -0.46
CA ASN A 79 5.27 16.29 0.56
C ASN A 79 4.10 16.07 1.53
N SER A 80 4.28 16.36 2.81
CA SER A 80 3.17 16.38 3.77
C SER A 80 2.55 17.77 3.88
N THR A 81 1.29 17.87 4.28
CA THR A 81 0.56 19.13 4.44
C THR A 81 0.21 19.43 5.89
N TRP A 82 0.01 20.71 6.23
CA TRP A 82 -0.45 21.10 7.57
C TRP A 82 -1.95 20.80 7.76
N GLN A 83 -2.72 20.82 6.67
CA GLN A 83 -4.15 20.45 6.66
C GLN A 83 -4.35 19.00 7.11
N PHE A 84 -3.49 18.09 6.66
CA PHE A 84 -3.48 16.70 7.12
C PHE A 84 -3.32 16.63 8.64
N LEU A 85 -2.36 17.40 9.19
CA LEU A 85 -2.10 17.40 10.63
C LEU A 85 -3.30 17.91 11.44
N GLU A 86 -3.92 19.01 10.99
CA GLU A 86 -5.12 19.55 11.61
C GLU A 86 -6.28 18.54 11.56
N HIS A 87 -6.51 17.92 10.40
CA HIS A 87 -7.58 16.95 10.22
C HIS A 87 -7.40 15.70 11.07
N ILE A 88 -6.24 15.03 10.97
CA ILE A 88 -6.01 13.77 11.67
C ILE A 88 -6.00 13.95 13.19
N THR A 89 -5.45 15.05 13.70
CA THR A 89 -5.43 15.30 15.15
C THR A 89 -6.82 15.61 15.69
N GLY A 90 -7.65 16.33 14.93
CA GLY A 90 -9.05 16.57 15.26
C GLY A 90 -9.86 15.28 15.37
N GLU A 91 -9.77 14.41 14.36
CA GLU A 91 -10.46 13.11 14.36
C GLU A 91 -9.90 12.17 15.43
N LEU A 92 -8.57 12.16 15.64
CA LEU A 92 -7.92 11.35 16.66
C LEU A 92 -8.45 11.65 18.05
N VAL A 93 -8.47 12.92 18.45
CA VAL A 93 -8.90 13.31 19.81
C VAL A 93 -10.38 13.02 20.03
N ARG A 94 -11.18 13.07 18.96
CA ARG A 94 -12.60 12.69 19.01
C ARG A 94 -12.81 11.21 19.31
N ILE A 95 -11.98 10.31 18.77
CA ILE A 95 -12.12 8.85 18.99
C ILE A 95 -11.26 8.30 20.14
N LEU A 96 -10.11 8.91 20.41
CA LEU A 96 -9.14 8.52 21.42
C LEU A 96 -8.73 9.74 22.25
N PRO A 97 -9.65 10.27 23.11
CA PRO A 97 -9.38 11.47 23.92
C PRO A 97 -8.14 11.35 24.82
N ILE A 98 -7.76 10.13 25.20
CA ILE A 98 -6.55 9.83 25.97
C ILE A 98 -5.26 10.32 25.30
N MET A 99 -5.28 10.52 23.97
CA MET A 99 -4.13 10.98 23.18
C MET A 99 -4.03 12.51 23.06
N ALA A 100 -4.98 13.27 23.61
CA ALA A 100 -5.11 14.72 23.38
C ALA A 100 -3.90 15.56 23.79
N ASN A 101 -3.12 15.09 24.76
CA ASN A 101 -1.95 15.82 25.28
C ASN A 101 -0.61 15.33 24.71
N LEU A 102 -0.63 14.40 23.75
CA LEU A 102 0.59 13.89 23.12
C LEU A 102 1.12 14.89 22.09
N ARG A 103 2.43 15.12 22.10
CA ARG A 103 3.09 15.93 21.07
C ARG A 103 3.28 15.14 19.79
N VAL A 104 3.02 15.79 18.67
CA VAL A 104 3.44 15.29 17.35
C VAL A 104 4.92 15.59 17.16
N VAL A 105 5.71 14.55 16.91
CA VAL A 105 7.17 14.66 16.72
C VAL A 105 7.51 14.86 15.25
N ARG A 106 6.78 14.18 14.36
CA ARG A 106 7.04 14.25 12.92
C ARG A 106 5.79 13.87 12.12
N GLN A 107 5.70 14.41 10.92
CA GLN A 107 4.82 13.94 9.86
C GLN A 107 5.63 13.72 8.57
N TRP A 108 5.13 12.86 7.69
CA TRP A 108 5.66 12.66 6.35
C TRP A 108 4.57 12.13 5.43
N ALA A 109 4.86 12.07 4.13
CA ALA A 109 4.01 11.38 3.16
C ALA A 109 4.79 10.28 2.44
N GLY A 110 4.05 9.32 1.93
CA GLY A 110 4.51 8.28 1.01
C GLY A 110 3.51 8.11 -0.13
N SER A 111 3.79 7.16 -1.01
CA SER A 111 2.92 6.86 -2.14
C SER A 111 2.45 5.42 -2.09
N TYR A 112 1.14 5.24 -2.20
CA TYR A 112 0.51 3.96 -2.47
C TYR A 112 0.43 3.75 -3.97
N THR A 113 0.66 2.52 -4.41
CA THR A 113 0.41 2.11 -5.80
C THR A 113 -0.97 1.48 -5.86
N LYS A 114 -1.97 2.25 -6.29
CA LYS A 114 -3.37 1.83 -6.34
C LYS A 114 -3.69 1.11 -7.64
N THR A 115 -4.51 0.08 -7.54
CA THR A 115 -5.16 -0.63 -8.66
C THR A 115 -6.67 -0.36 -8.65
N PRO A 116 -7.40 -0.60 -9.77
CA PRO A 116 -8.86 -0.39 -9.83
C PRO A 116 -9.65 -1.13 -8.76
N ASP A 117 -9.15 -2.29 -8.32
CA ASP A 117 -9.80 -3.17 -7.35
C ASP A 117 -9.07 -3.20 -5.99
N SER A 118 -8.04 -2.37 -5.84
CA SER A 118 -7.13 -2.36 -4.69
C SER A 118 -6.37 -3.68 -4.43
N ALA A 119 -6.48 -4.70 -5.29
CA ALA A 119 -5.68 -5.92 -5.17
C ALA A 119 -4.37 -5.82 -5.98
N PRO A 120 -3.28 -6.49 -5.56
CA PRO A 120 -2.01 -6.43 -6.28
C PRO A 120 -2.09 -7.10 -7.66
N ILE A 121 -1.10 -6.80 -8.51
CA ILE A 121 -0.88 -7.43 -9.80
C ILE A 121 0.38 -8.28 -9.68
N LEU A 122 0.20 -9.60 -9.79
CA LEU A 122 1.27 -10.59 -9.72
C LEU A 122 1.37 -11.38 -11.03
N GLY A 123 2.53 -11.97 -11.29
CA GLY A 123 2.71 -12.91 -12.39
C GLY A 123 3.35 -12.29 -13.64
N GLU A 124 3.42 -13.08 -14.70
CA GLU A 124 4.00 -12.68 -15.98
C GLU A 124 3.00 -11.86 -16.80
N HIS A 125 3.48 -10.83 -17.50
CA HIS A 125 2.64 -10.05 -18.40
C HIS A 125 2.22 -10.92 -19.60
N PRO A 126 0.92 -10.97 -19.96
CA PRO A 126 0.42 -11.88 -20.98
C PRO A 126 1.04 -11.65 -22.37
N GLU A 127 1.41 -10.40 -22.67
CA GLU A 127 1.96 -10.00 -23.98
C GLU A 127 3.50 -9.87 -24.01
N VAL A 128 4.18 -9.89 -22.86
CA VAL A 128 5.63 -9.64 -22.78
C VAL A 128 6.31 -10.80 -22.05
N PRO A 129 6.82 -11.80 -22.81
CA PRO A 129 7.49 -12.95 -22.22
C PRO A 129 8.68 -12.55 -21.35
N ASN A 130 8.80 -13.22 -20.21
CA ASN A 130 9.79 -13.02 -19.15
C ASN A 130 9.72 -11.67 -18.42
N PHE A 131 8.63 -10.90 -18.57
CA PHE A 131 8.36 -9.69 -17.80
C PHE A 131 7.34 -9.98 -16.70
N PHE A 132 7.83 -10.11 -15.47
CA PHE A 132 7.02 -10.40 -14.28
C PHE A 132 6.66 -9.11 -13.54
N MET A 133 5.55 -9.12 -12.83
CA MET A 133 5.05 -8.01 -12.03
C MET A 133 4.80 -8.44 -10.59
N ALA A 134 5.13 -7.57 -9.66
CA ALA A 134 4.71 -7.60 -8.26
C ALA A 134 4.45 -6.17 -7.81
N VAL A 135 3.29 -5.63 -8.16
CA VAL A 135 2.96 -4.19 -8.05
C VAL A 135 1.52 -3.99 -7.57
N GLY A 136 1.13 -2.75 -7.26
CA GLY A 136 -0.29 -2.43 -7.03
C GLY A 136 -0.87 -2.80 -5.66
N PHE A 137 -0.05 -2.91 -4.62
CA PHE A 137 -0.48 -3.38 -3.30
C PHE A 137 -1.36 -2.43 -2.49
N SER A 138 -1.74 -1.26 -3.02
CA SER A 138 -2.81 -0.39 -2.48
C SER A 138 -2.79 -0.18 -0.96
N GLY A 139 -1.60 -0.03 -0.37
CA GLY A 139 -1.41 0.27 1.05
C GLY A 139 -1.09 -0.89 1.99
N HIS A 140 -1.32 -2.14 1.57
CA HIS A 140 -1.11 -3.33 2.43
C HIS A 140 0.10 -4.17 2.01
N GLY A 141 0.94 -3.66 1.11
CA GLY A 141 2.09 -4.37 0.55
C GLY A 141 3.12 -4.83 1.59
N PHE A 142 3.31 -4.06 2.66
CA PHE A 142 4.27 -4.42 3.72
C PHE A 142 3.92 -5.75 4.39
N MET A 143 2.62 -5.99 4.65
CA MET A 143 2.15 -7.19 5.35
C MET A 143 2.32 -8.45 4.49
N VAL A 144 2.12 -8.32 3.17
CA VAL A 144 2.08 -9.47 2.23
C VAL A 144 3.41 -9.72 1.53
N ALA A 145 4.37 -8.78 1.61
CA ALA A 145 5.65 -8.84 0.90
C ALA A 145 6.41 -10.17 1.04
N PRO A 146 6.53 -10.80 2.24
CA PRO A 146 7.28 -12.06 2.37
C PRO A 146 6.71 -13.20 1.53
N MET A 147 5.39 -13.35 1.51
CA MET A 147 4.72 -14.38 0.72
C MET A 147 4.68 -14.04 -0.76
N THR A 148 4.47 -12.78 -1.10
CA THR A 148 4.55 -12.33 -2.49
C THR A 148 5.93 -12.61 -3.09
N ALA A 149 7.01 -12.29 -2.38
CA ALA A 149 8.36 -12.56 -2.87
C ALA A 149 8.60 -14.05 -3.12
N ARG A 150 8.11 -14.93 -2.24
CA ARG A 150 8.26 -16.39 -2.38
C ARG A 150 7.50 -16.93 -3.59
N VAL A 151 6.22 -16.55 -3.74
CA VAL A 151 5.37 -16.96 -4.86
C VAL A 151 5.90 -16.41 -6.19
N THR A 152 6.31 -15.13 -6.23
CA THR A 152 6.89 -14.53 -7.43
C THR A 152 8.19 -15.22 -7.83
N ALA A 153 9.07 -15.54 -6.88
CA ALA A 153 10.29 -16.31 -7.17
C ALA A 153 9.97 -17.69 -7.74
N GLN A 154 8.97 -18.41 -7.22
CA GLN A 154 8.53 -19.69 -7.76
C GLN A 154 8.06 -19.58 -9.21
N MET A 155 7.20 -18.60 -9.52
CA MET A 155 6.75 -18.35 -10.88
C MET A 155 7.93 -18.02 -11.82
N MET A 156 8.84 -17.15 -11.39
CA MET A 156 10.02 -16.79 -12.17
C MET A 156 10.97 -17.97 -12.39
N LEU A 157 10.99 -18.96 -11.51
CA LEU A 157 11.78 -20.19 -11.68
C LEU A 157 11.02 -21.28 -12.48
N GLY A 158 9.80 -21.01 -12.95
CA GLY A 158 8.95 -22.00 -13.63
C GLY A 158 8.44 -23.10 -12.69
N GLN A 159 8.45 -22.85 -11.39
CA GLN A 159 7.92 -23.75 -10.37
C GLN A 159 6.44 -23.49 -10.17
N ARG A 160 5.70 -24.51 -9.70
CA ARG A 160 4.31 -24.32 -9.25
C ARG A 160 4.32 -23.51 -7.94
N PRO A 161 3.64 -22.36 -7.86
CA PRO A 161 3.55 -21.61 -6.62
C PRO A 161 2.84 -22.39 -5.50
N GLU A 162 3.27 -22.19 -4.26
CA GLU A 162 2.63 -22.79 -3.08
C GLU A 162 1.23 -22.25 -2.81
N ILE A 163 0.96 -21.01 -3.26
CA ILE A 163 -0.34 -20.35 -3.18
C ILE A 163 -0.78 -20.03 -4.59
N ASP A 164 -2.02 -20.36 -4.91
CA ASP A 164 -2.63 -19.95 -6.18
C ASP A 164 -2.85 -18.44 -6.18
N VAL A 165 -2.11 -17.75 -7.04
CA VAL A 165 -2.20 -16.30 -7.25
C VAL A 165 -2.74 -15.97 -8.64
N SER A 166 -3.29 -16.95 -9.37
CA SER A 166 -3.94 -16.69 -10.66
C SER A 166 -5.08 -15.65 -10.60
N PRO A 167 -5.84 -15.49 -9.49
CA PRO A 167 -6.79 -14.39 -9.38
C PRO A 167 -6.14 -13.00 -9.37
N LEU A 168 -4.84 -12.89 -9.10
CA LEU A 168 -4.08 -11.64 -9.02
C LEU A 168 -3.35 -11.29 -10.32
N PHE A 169 -3.55 -12.07 -11.38
CA PHE A 169 -2.95 -11.80 -12.69
C PHE A 169 -3.54 -10.53 -13.32
N LEU A 170 -2.79 -9.94 -14.26
CA LEU A 170 -3.16 -8.69 -14.92
C LEU A 170 -4.44 -8.84 -15.77
N ASP A 171 -4.60 -9.99 -16.42
CA ASP A 171 -5.71 -10.28 -17.33
C ASP A 171 -7.08 -10.35 -16.62
N ARG A 172 -7.12 -10.38 -15.27
CA ARG A 172 -8.38 -10.27 -14.51
C ARG A 172 -9.15 -8.99 -14.82
N PHE A 173 -8.46 -7.89 -15.13
CA PHE A 173 -9.10 -6.62 -15.45
C PHE A 173 -9.82 -6.66 -16.80
N GLU A 174 -9.27 -7.40 -17.77
CA GLU A 174 -9.91 -7.62 -19.07
C GLU A 174 -11.10 -8.58 -18.95
N ARG A 175 -10.99 -9.59 -18.08
CA ARG A 175 -12.08 -10.53 -17.79
C ARG A 175 -13.21 -9.92 -16.94
N GLY A 176 -12.98 -8.75 -16.32
CA GLY A 176 -13.92 -8.13 -15.39
C GLY A 176 -14.02 -8.85 -14.03
N GLU A 177 -13.05 -9.70 -13.71
CA GLU A 177 -12.99 -10.49 -12.47
C GLU A 177 -12.30 -9.69 -11.35
N LEU A 178 -12.87 -8.52 -11.02
CA LEU A 178 -12.31 -7.61 -10.02
C LEU A 178 -12.41 -8.21 -8.61
N ILE A 179 -11.35 -8.06 -7.82
CA ILE A 179 -11.33 -8.47 -6.42
C ILE A 179 -11.76 -7.29 -5.57
N VAL A 180 -12.96 -7.33 -4.99
CA VAL A 180 -13.40 -6.28 -4.07
C VAL A 180 -12.77 -6.56 -2.69
N GLU A 181 -11.78 -5.77 -2.31
CA GLU A 181 -11.20 -5.79 -0.95
C GLU A 181 -11.93 -4.76 -0.06
N PRO A 182 -12.86 -5.19 0.83
CA PRO A 182 -13.62 -4.27 1.67
C PRO A 182 -12.80 -3.67 2.82
N SER A 183 -11.61 -4.22 3.09
CA SER A 183 -10.82 -3.89 4.30
C SER A 183 -9.70 -2.87 4.04
N VAL A 184 -9.65 -2.26 2.85
CA VAL A 184 -8.70 -1.18 2.58
C VAL A 184 -9.17 0.09 3.27
N VAL A 185 -8.32 0.62 4.15
CA VAL A 185 -8.54 1.92 4.80
C VAL A 185 -8.16 3.01 3.80
N GLY A 186 -9.14 3.58 3.10
CA GLY A 186 -8.97 4.66 2.12
C GLY A 186 -9.92 4.60 0.94
#